data_AF-A0A022WH59-F1
#
_entry.id   AF-A0A022WH59-F1
#
_cell.length_a   1.000
_cell.length_b   1.000
_cell.length_c   1.000
_cell.angle_alpha   90.00
_cell.angle_beta   90.00
_cell.angle_gamma   90.00
#
_symmetry.space_group_name_H-M   'P 1'
#
loop_
_entity.id
_entity.type
_entity.pdbx_description
1 polymer ?
#
loop_
_entity_poly.entity_id
_entity_poly.type
_entity_poly.pdbx_seq_one_letter_code
_entity_poly.pdbx_strand_id
1 'polypeptide(L)'
;MGKEGRPALLSTRSTSPSTSASLVFLLALWTVALHLVSSAPMPNLSMKIPQVGNPVLNGWYADPEARIFNHKYYIYPTVSTVYENQTYFEAFSSPDLKTWTSLGKVLDFKDVSWSTNRAAWAPSVAFKDGLYYMYFSAGDGVGLGVARSSSPEGPFKDALGKPLISESYFGAQPIDADIFIDDDGRNYLYYGGHSHGVVVELNDDMISLKGEVKEITPKGYVEAPWMLKRKGVYYFMYSTGG
;
A
#
# COMPACT_ATOMS: atom_id res chain seq x y z
N MET A 1 5.85 0.32 62.27
CA MET A 1 6.18 0.94 63.58
C MET A 1 6.40 2.42 63.31
N GLY A 2 5.68 3.33 63.98
CA GLY A 2 5.45 4.73 63.51
C GLY A 2 4.31 4.79 62.47
N LYS A 3 3.19 5.55 62.56
CA LYS A 3 2.80 6.76 63.33
C LYS A 3 3.68 7.98 63.04
N GLU A 4 3.20 9.22 62.84
CA GLU A 4 1.86 9.87 62.68
C GLU A 4 2.12 11.24 61.97
N GLY A 5 1.22 11.98 61.29
CA GLY A 5 -0.24 11.94 61.10
C GLY A 5 -0.74 13.04 60.11
N ARG A 6 -1.88 13.70 60.36
CA ARG A 6 -2.40 14.96 59.75
C ARG A 6 -3.02 15.83 60.87
N PRO A 7 -2.95 17.17 60.82
CA PRO A 7 -4.12 18.03 60.46
C PRO A 7 -3.67 19.36 59.76
N ALA A 8 -4.47 20.40 59.52
CA ALA A 8 -5.82 20.64 58.99
C ALA A 8 -6.11 22.17 59.11
N LEU A 9 -6.64 22.77 58.03
CA LEU A 9 -7.57 23.95 57.96
C LEU A 9 -7.46 25.17 58.91
N LEU A 10 -7.42 26.37 58.28
CA LEU A 10 -8.14 27.63 58.62
C LEU A 10 -8.04 28.51 57.34
N SER A 11 -9.08 28.99 56.65
CA SER A 11 -10.38 29.58 57.01
C SER A 11 -10.31 30.97 57.65
N THR A 12 -10.47 32.01 56.83
CA THR A 12 -11.12 33.28 57.23
C THR A 12 -12.08 33.74 56.13
N ARG A 13 -13.22 34.30 56.55
CA ARG A 13 -14.30 34.80 55.70
C ARG A 13 -14.62 36.21 56.18
N SER A 14 -14.76 37.17 55.27
CA SER A 14 -15.21 38.54 55.55
C SER A 14 -16.01 39.00 54.32
N THR A 15 -17.33 38.81 54.31
CA THR A 15 -18.37 39.78 54.72
C THR A 15 -18.34 41.07 53.91
N SER A 16 -19.35 41.23 53.04
CA SER A 16 -19.69 42.46 52.34
C SER A 16 -20.32 43.50 53.27
N PRO A 17 -20.45 44.74 52.79
CA PRO A 17 -21.81 45.27 52.65
C PRO A 17 -22.10 45.88 51.27
N SER A 18 -23.38 46.10 51.02
CA SER A 18 -23.96 46.77 49.85
C SER A 18 -23.86 48.29 49.91
N THR A 19 -23.93 48.99 48.76
CA THR A 19 -25.09 49.85 48.41
C THR A 19 -25.00 50.44 47.00
N SER A 20 -26.12 50.30 46.28
CA SER A 20 -26.73 51.15 45.23
C SER A 20 -25.94 52.22 44.44
N ALA A 21 -26.17 52.15 43.12
CA ALA A 21 -26.46 53.26 42.19
C ALA A 21 -25.45 54.41 41.97
N SER A 22 -24.89 54.43 40.76
CA SER A 22 -25.06 55.59 39.86
C SER A 22 -25.07 55.14 38.40
N LEU A 23 -26.23 55.29 37.76
CA LEU A 23 -26.41 55.23 36.31
C LEU A 23 -25.70 56.44 35.67
N VAL A 24 -25.20 56.34 34.42
CA VAL A 24 -25.25 57.36 33.34
C VAL A 24 -24.15 57.16 32.27
N PHE A 25 -24.55 57.29 31.00
CA PHE A 25 -23.77 57.36 29.74
C PHE A 25 -22.75 56.26 29.39
N LEU A 26 -23.16 55.36 28.48
CA LEU A 26 -22.51 55.15 27.18
C LEU A 26 -23.42 54.31 26.25
N LEU A 27 -24.43 54.95 25.67
CA LEU A 27 -25.43 54.31 24.82
C LEU A 27 -25.63 55.12 23.53
N ALA A 28 -24.56 55.20 22.72
CA ALA A 28 -24.57 55.81 21.40
C ALA A 28 -23.36 55.35 20.56
N LEU A 29 -23.41 54.12 20.02
CA LEU A 29 -22.60 53.63 18.88
C LEU A 29 -23.13 52.26 18.40
N TRP A 30 -24.45 52.20 18.17
CA TRP A 30 -25.16 51.00 17.68
C TRP A 30 -26.05 51.33 16.47
N THR A 31 -25.49 52.07 15.52
CA THR A 31 -26.10 52.37 14.22
C THR A 31 -25.03 52.43 13.13
N VAL A 32 -25.28 51.75 12.01
CA VAL A 32 -24.47 51.73 10.78
C VAL A 32 -23.13 50.98 10.87
N ALA A 33 -23.21 49.67 11.11
CA ALA A 33 -22.23 48.69 10.63
C ALA A 33 -22.94 47.54 9.87
N LEU A 34 -23.94 47.91 9.08
CA LEU A 34 -24.61 47.03 8.11
C LEU A 34 -24.29 47.57 6.71
N HIS A 35 -24.12 46.67 5.74
CA HIS A 35 -23.70 46.95 4.35
C HIS A 35 -22.19 47.20 4.16
N LEU A 36 -21.40 46.14 4.30
CA LEU A 36 -20.42 45.70 3.28
C LEU A 36 -19.90 44.30 3.62
N VAL A 37 -20.82 43.32 3.70
CA VAL A 37 -20.42 41.93 3.43
C VAL A 37 -20.09 41.90 1.95
N SER A 38 -18.81 42.01 1.62
CA SER A 38 -18.34 41.85 0.26
C SER A 38 -18.83 40.50 -0.25
N SER A 39 -19.68 40.51 -1.28
CA SER A 39 -20.09 39.32 -2.01
C SER A 39 -18.91 38.90 -2.91
N ALA A 40 -17.79 38.56 -2.27
CA ALA A 40 -16.73 37.82 -2.92
C ALA A 40 -17.39 36.53 -3.46
N PRO A 41 -17.33 36.25 -4.77
CA PRO A 41 -17.84 34.99 -5.28
C PRO A 41 -17.07 33.88 -4.58
N MET A 42 -17.78 33.07 -3.80
CA MET A 42 -17.22 31.83 -3.26
C MET A 42 -16.57 31.11 -4.44
N PRO A 43 -15.28 30.74 -4.37
CA PRO A 43 -14.64 30.03 -5.46
C PRO A 43 -15.49 28.81 -5.74
N ASN A 44 -16.00 28.72 -6.97
CA ASN A 44 -16.79 27.57 -7.37
C ASN A 44 -15.83 26.39 -7.47
N LEU A 45 -15.58 25.76 -6.31
CA LEU A 45 -14.94 24.48 -6.17
C LEU A 45 -15.86 23.47 -6.86
N SER A 46 -15.71 23.42 -8.18
CA SER A 46 -16.17 22.32 -9.00
C SER A 46 -15.52 21.09 -8.42
N MET A 47 -16.24 20.41 -7.51
CA MET A 47 -15.87 19.09 -7.06
C MET A 47 -15.86 18.25 -8.31
N LYS A 48 -14.66 17.97 -8.83
CA LYS A 48 -14.47 16.91 -9.81
C LYS A 48 -15.06 15.67 -9.18
N ILE A 49 -16.26 15.31 -9.61
CA ILE A 49 -16.88 14.02 -9.29
C ILE A 49 -15.82 13.00 -9.70
N PRO A 50 -15.31 12.17 -8.76
CA PRO A 50 -14.31 11.16 -9.09
C PRO A 50 -14.84 10.33 -10.27
N GLN A 51 -14.04 10.21 -11.33
CA GLN A 51 -14.43 9.46 -12.52
C GLN A 51 -14.53 7.99 -12.15
N VAL A 52 -15.75 7.52 -11.88
CA VAL A 52 -16.04 6.10 -11.66
C VAL A 52 -16.14 5.44 -13.03
N GLY A 53 -15.06 4.78 -13.47
CA GLY A 53 -14.97 4.15 -14.77
C GLY A 53 -13.65 3.43 -15.00
N ASN A 54 -13.54 2.73 -16.13
CA ASN A 54 -12.31 2.05 -16.56
C ASN A 54 -11.65 2.84 -17.69
N PRO A 55 -10.31 2.96 -17.72
CA PRO A 55 -9.36 2.53 -16.67
C PRO A 55 -9.48 3.38 -15.40
N VAL A 56 -9.24 2.77 -14.24
CA VAL A 56 -9.35 3.44 -12.92
C VAL A 56 -8.15 4.34 -12.58
N LEU A 57 -7.03 4.16 -13.29
CA LEU A 57 -5.80 4.95 -13.15
C LEU A 57 -5.53 5.73 -14.44
N ASN A 58 -5.05 6.97 -14.32
CA ASN A 58 -4.61 7.77 -15.46
C ASN A 58 -3.16 7.41 -15.82
N GLY A 59 -2.96 6.74 -16.95
CA GLY A 59 -1.64 6.36 -17.47
C GLY A 59 -1.69 5.02 -18.19
N TRP A 60 -0.51 4.47 -18.49
CA TRP A 60 -0.36 3.15 -19.08
C TRP A 60 0.23 2.21 -18.03
N TYR A 61 -0.59 1.25 -17.59
CA TYR A 61 -0.28 0.35 -16.49
C TYR A 61 -0.74 -1.06 -16.84
N ALA A 62 0.07 -2.05 -16.48
CA ALA A 62 -0.19 -3.47 -16.63
C ALA A 62 -0.01 -4.19 -15.28
N ASP A 63 -0.29 -5.49 -15.27
CA ASP A 63 -0.02 -6.41 -14.17
C ASP A 63 -0.43 -5.86 -12.78
N PRO A 64 -1.72 -5.50 -12.59
CA PRO A 64 -2.16 -4.77 -11.41
C PRO A 64 -2.27 -5.69 -10.19
N GLU A 65 -1.33 -5.57 -9.26
CA GLU A 65 -1.47 -6.14 -7.92
C GLU A 65 -2.35 -5.23 -7.05
N ALA A 66 -3.36 -5.80 -6.39
CA ALA A 66 -4.34 -5.07 -5.61
C ALA A 66 -4.45 -5.61 -4.18
N ARG A 67 -4.17 -4.76 -3.19
CA ARG A 67 -4.15 -5.13 -1.77
C ARG A 67 -4.94 -4.16 -0.90
N ILE A 68 -5.37 -4.64 0.28
CA ILE A 68 -6.00 -3.83 1.31
C ILE A 68 -5.06 -3.79 2.51
N PHE A 69 -4.52 -2.61 2.81
CA PHE A 69 -3.63 -2.40 3.96
C PHE A 69 -4.14 -1.22 4.78
N ASN A 70 -4.17 -1.33 6.11
CA ASN A 70 -4.57 -0.25 7.02
C ASN A 70 -5.94 0.40 6.67
N HIS A 71 -6.91 -0.42 6.23
CA HIS A 71 -8.24 0.00 5.75
C HIS A 71 -8.24 0.90 4.49
N LYS A 72 -7.14 0.94 3.73
CA LYS A 72 -7.01 1.63 2.45
C LYS A 72 -6.71 0.61 1.34
N TYR A 73 -7.23 0.86 0.15
CA TYR A 73 -6.93 0.07 -1.05
C TYR A 73 -5.64 0.56 -1.69
N TYR A 74 -4.81 -0.36 -2.19
CA TYR A 74 -3.58 -0.09 -2.91
C TYR A 74 -3.56 -0.83 -4.24
N ILE A 75 -3.00 -0.20 -5.28
CA ILE A 75 -2.64 -0.86 -6.54
C ILE A 75 -1.15 -0.64 -6.79
N TYR A 76 -0.43 -1.72 -7.08
CA TYR A 76 0.97 -1.73 -7.51
C TYR A 76 1.02 -2.30 -8.93
N PRO A 77 1.16 -1.48 -9.98
CA PRO A 77 1.20 -1.96 -11.35
C PRO A 77 2.61 -1.94 -11.95
N THR A 78 2.82 -2.74 -12.98
CA THR A 78 3.87 -2.51 -13.98
C THR A 78 3.62 -1.17 -14.68
N VAL A 79 4.66 -0.33 -14.78
CA VAL A 79 4.60 0.92 -15.56
C VAL A 79 4.80 0.59 -17.05
N SER A 80 3.74 0.63 -17.84
CA SER A 80 3.77 0.29 -19.26
C SER A 80 4.34 1.45 -20.10
N THR A 81 5.67 1.54 -20.14
CA THR A 81 6.43 2.47 -21.00
C THR A 81 7.29 1.71 -22.00
N VAL A 82 8.11 2.40 -22.80
CA VAL A 82 9.12 1.77 -23.67
C VAL A 82 10.06 0.89 -22.83
N TYR A 83 10.44 -0.27 -23.36
CA TYR A 83 11.08 -1.36 -22.62
C TYR A 83 12.30 -0.91 -21.77
N GLU A 84 13.15 -0.07 -22.35
CA GLU A 84 14.36 0.47 -21.73
C GLU A 84 14.08 1.38 -20.52
N ASN A 85 12.87 1.94 -20.44
CA ASN A 85 12.43 2.84 -19.37
C ASN A 85 11.52 2.14 -18.34
N GLN A 86 11.22 0.85 -18.50
CA GLN A 86 10.48 0.04 -17.52
C GLN A 86 11.39 -0.33 -16.34
N THR A 87 11.89 0.66 -15.60
CA THR A 87 12.92 0.47 -14.56
C THR A 87 12.39 0.64 -13.13
N TYR A 88 11.08 0.79 -12.95
CA TYR A 88 10.51 1.14 -11.64
C TYR A 88 9.04 0.74 -11.55
N PHE A 89 8.58 0.55 -10.30
CA PHE A 89 7.17 0.41 -9.98
C PHE A 89 6.65 1.70 -9.35
N GLU A 90 5.41 2.05 -9.67
CA GLU A 90 4.65 3.06 -8.94
C GLU A 90 3.66 2.38 -7.98
N ALA A 91 3.00 3.16 -7.14
CA ALA A 91 1.84 2.71 -6.40
C ALA A 91 0.74 3.77 -6.38
N PHE A 92 -0.48 3.30 -6.20
CA PHE A 92 -1.67 4.13 -6.05
C PHE A 92 -2.40 3.70 -4.79
N SER A 93 -3.10 4.63 -4.15
CA SER A 93 -3.98 4.29 -3.04
C SER A 93 -5.32 5.00 -3.10
N SER A 94 -6.36 4.36 -2.55
CA SER A 94 -7.73 4.86 -2.55
C SER A 94 -8.43 4.53 -1.23
N PRO A 95 -9.21 5.46 -0.66
CA PRO A 95 -10.07 5.17 0.50
C PRO A 95 -11.39 4.50 0.11
N ASP A 96 -11.80 4.54 -1.17
CA ASP A 96 -13.18 4.29 -1.60
C ASP A 96 -13.33 3.52 -2.93
N LEU A 97 -12.22 3.03 -3.51
CA LEU A 97 -12.09 2.43 -4.85
C LEU A 97 -12.46 3.34 -6.03
N LYS A 98 -12.76 4.62 -5.80
CA LYS A 98 -13.20 5.59 -6.83
C LYS A 98 -12.18 6.70 -7.04
N THR A 99 -11.59 7.18 -5.95
CA THR A 99 -10.63 8.27 -5.95
C THR A 99 -9.25 7.69 -5.69
N TRP A 100 -8.38 7.72 -6.70
CA TRP A 100 -7.02 7.18 -6.62
C TRP A 100 -5.99 8.30 -6.52
N THR A 101 -5.11 8.18 -5.54
CA THR A 101 -3.96 9.07 -5.31
C THR A 101 -2.70 8.32 -5.71
N SER A 102 -1.91 8.88 -6.64
CA SER A 102 -0.57 8.37 -6.94
C SER A 102 0.35 8.60 -5.74
N LEU A 103 1.13 7.57 -5.42
CA LEU A 103 2.20 7.59 -4.41
C LEU A 103 3.58 7.82 -5.06
N GLY A 104 3.62 7.97 -6.38
CA GLY A 104 4.84 8.06 -7.17
C GLY A 104 5.59 6.72 -7.23
N LYS A 105 6.89 6.78 -7.51
CA LYS A 105 7.78 5.61 -7.56
C LYS A 105 7.97 5.00 -6.19
N VAL A 106 7.71 3.71 -6.05
CA VAL A 106 7.88 2.97 -4.79
C VAL A 106 9.07 2.00 -4.80
N LEU A 107 9.53 1.56 -5.97
CA LEU A 107 10.77 0.78 -6.17
C LEU A 107 11.41 1.22 -7.49
N ASP A 108 12.73 1.39 -7.52
CA ASP A 108 13.50 1.84 -8.68
C ASP A 108 14.72 0.93 -8.87
N PHE A 109 14.87 0.31 -10.05
CA PHE A 109 15.89 -0.70 -10.33
C PHE A 109 17.33 -0.17 -10.30
N LYS A 110 17.53 1.16 -10.32
CA LYS A 110 18.83 1.77 -9.99
C LYS A 110 19.33 1.37 -8.58
N ASP A 111 18.41 1.07 -7.67
CA ASP A 111 18.66 0.64 -6.29
C ASP A 111 18.63 -0.90 -6.15
N VAL A 112 18.53 -1.63 -7.28
CA VAL A 112 18.52 -3.10 -7.40
C VAL A 112 19.70 -3.51 -8.29
N SER A 113 20.90 -3.53 -7.72
CA SER A 113 22.19 -3.57 -8.43
C SER A 113 22.45 -4.82 -9.30
N TRP A 114 21.70 -5.90 -9.08
CA TRP A 114 21.78 -7.15 -9.84
C TRP A 114 20.80 -7.22 -11.03
N SER A 115 19.88 -6.25 -11.15
CA SER A 115 18.95 -6.15 -12.27
C SER A 115 19.64 -5.65 -13.55
N THR A 116 19.01 -5.81 -14.71
CA THR A 116 19.45 -5.15 -15.96
C THR A 116 19.04 -3.67 -16.05
N ASN A 117 18.47 -3.11 -14.98
CA ASN A 117 17.89 -1.76 -14.89
C ASN A 117 16.88 -1.45 -16.01
N ARG A 118 16.01 -2.43 -16.32
CA ARG A 118 14.84 -2.39 -17.19
C ARG A 118 13.97 -3.61 -16.90
N ALA A 119 12.84 -3.77 -17.60
CA ALA A 119 11.95 -4.93 -17.49
C ALA A 119 11.47 -5.22 -16.05
N ALA A 120 11.02 -4.17 -15.34
CA ALA A 120 10.35 -4.28 -14.04
C ALA A 120 8.88 -4.68 -14.23
N TRP A 121 8.54 -5.93 -13.93
CA TRP A 121 7.22 -6.51 -14.24
C TRP A 121 6.55 -7.23 -13.08
N ALA A 122 5.22 -7.35 -13.17
CA ALA A 122 4.34 -8.21 -12.36
C ALA A 122 4.73 -8.26 -10.87
N PRO A 123 4.49 -7.16 -10.11
CA PRO A 123 4.76 -7.14 -8.69
C PRO A 123 3.69 -7.93 -7.91
N SER A 124 4.02 -8.44 -6.74
CA SER A 124 3.04 -8.91 -5.75
C SER A 124 3.48 -8.50 -4.34
N VAL A 125 2.55 -8.05 -3.50
CA VAL A 125 2.85 -7.36 -2.24
C VAL A 125 2.13 -7.98 -1.05
N ALA A 126 2.89 -8.46 -0.06
CA ALA A 126 2.36 -8.97 1.21
C ALA A 126 2.82 -8.13 2.42
N PHE A 127 2.05 -8.18 3.50
CA PHE A 127 2.44 -7.65 4.81
C PHE A 127 2.66 -8.81 5.79
N LYS A 128 3.81 -8.84 6.46
CA LYS A 128 4.11 -9.79 7.55
C LYS A 128 5.03 -9.11 8.57
N ASP A 129 4.81 -9.37 9.85
CA ASP A 129 5.67 -8.98 10.98
C ASP A 129 6.15 -7.50 10.99
N GLY A 130 5.26 -6.58 10.59
CA GLY A 130 5.52 -5.14 10.59
C GLY A 130 6.17 -4.59 9.31
N LEU A 131 6.43 -5.45 8.31
CA LEU A 131 7.04 -5.07 7.04
C LEU A 131 6.15 -5.45 5.85
N TYR A 132 6.31 -4.69 4.78
CA TYR A 132 5.70 -4.93 3.48
C TYR A 132 6.78 -5.48 2.55
N TYR A 133 6.48 -6.57 1.86
CA TYR A 133 7.38 -7.28 0.95
C TYR A 133 6.79 -7.22 -0.46
N MET A 134 7.54 -6.65 -1.39
CA MET A 134 7.22 -6.60 -2.82
C MET A 134 8.11 -7.61 -3.53
N TYR A 135 7.50 -8.68 -4.03
CA TYR A 135 8.09 -9.59 -5.01
C TYR A 135 7.92 -8.97 -6.39
N PHE A 136 8.88 -9.17 -7.28
CA PHE A 136 8.84 -8.58 -8.62
C PHE A 136 9.67 -9.39 -9.61
N SER A 137 9.32 -9.32 -10.88
CA SER A 137 10.15 -9.86 -11.96
C SER A 137 11.16 -8.81 -12.41
N ALA A 138 12.43 -9.17 -12.45
CA ALA A 138 13.42 -8.50 -13.29
C ALA A 138 13.59 -9.33 -14.57
N GLY A 139 13.19 -8.76 -15.71
CA GLY A 139 13.24 -9.43 -17.02
C GLY A 139 14.66 -9.70 -17.52
N ASP A 140 14.81 -9.89 -18.85
CA ASP A 140 16.05 -10.40 -19.48
C ASP A 140 16.53 -11.76 -18.91
N GLY A 141 15.68 -12.51 -18.21
CA GLY A 141 16.05 -13.77 -17.55
C GLY A 141 16.86 -13.61 -16.27
N VAL A 142 16.86 -12.42 -15.63
CA VAL A 142 17.55 -12.20 -14.34
C VAL A 142 16.81 -12.88 -13.18
N GLY A 143 15.47 -12.79 -13.17
CA GLY A 143 14.59 -13.55 -12.30
C GLY A 143 13.84 -12.74 -11.24
N LEU A 144 13.32 -13.44 -10.23
CA LEU A 144 12.47 -12.86 -9.19
C LEU A 144 13.31 -12.19 -8.10
N GLY A 145 12.98 -10.94 -7.80
CA GLY A 145 13.49 -10.20 -6.65
C GLY A 145 12.49 -10.13 -5.51
N VAL A 146 12.98 -9.74 -4.34
CA VAL A 146 12.15 -9.31 -3.20
C VAL A 146 12.73 -8.04 -2.59
N ALA A 147 11.90 -7.01 -2.51
CA ALA A 147 12.20 -5.74 -1.86
C ALA A 147 11.26 -5.56 -0.65
N ARG A 148 11.66 -4.77 0.35
CA ARG A 148 10.88 -4.54 1.56
C ARG A 148 10.79 -3.08 1.97
N SER A 149 9.70 -2.73 2.66
CA SER A 149 9.46 -1.42 3.24
C SER A 149 8.77 -1.51 4.61
N SER A 150 8.86 -0.45 5.42
CA SER A 150 8.05 -0.27 6.63
C SER A 150 6.69 0.41 6.36
N SER A 151 6.40 0.75 5.09
CA SER A 151 5.16 1.40 4.66
C SER A 151 4.62 0.72 3.39
N PRO A 152 3.28 0.58 3.23
CA PRO A 152 2.71 0.14 1.95
C PRO A 152 2.93 1.18 0.84
N GLU A 153 3.24 2.43 1.22
CA GLU A 153 3.51 3.54 0.31
C GLU A 153 4.99 3.60 -0.11
N GLY A 154 5.81 2.64 0.36
CA GLY A 154 7.25 2.60 0.08
C GLY A 154 8.05 3.68 0.83
N PRO A 155 9.28 3.98 0.38
CA PRO A 155 10.00 3.25 -0.68
C PRO A 155 10.32 1.82 -0.24
N PHE A 156 10.22 0.88 -1.17
CA PHE A 156 10.75 -0.47 -1.04
C PHE A 156 12.24 -0.46 -1.41
N LYS A 157 13.02 -1.29 -0.72
CA LYS A 157 14.46 -1.48 -0.97
C LYS A 157 14.75 -2.96 -1.11
N ASP A 158 15.66 -3.31 -2.03
CA ASP A 158 16.14 -4.68 -2.19
C ASP A 158 16.49 -5.30 -0.82
N ALA A 159 15.91 -6.47 -0.54
CA ALA A 159 16.08 -7.15 0.73
C ALA A 159 17.27 -8.13 0.73
N LEU A 160 17.82 -8.47 -0.44
CA LEU A 160 18.80 -9.55 -0.62
C LEU A 160 20.11 -9.12 -1.29
N GLY A 161 20.11 -8.11 -2.17
CA GLY A 161 21.27 -7.77 -3.00
C GLY A 161 21.54 -8.77 -4.14
N LYS A 162 20.60 -9.67 -4.41
CA LYS A 162 20.61 -10.71 -5.45
C LYS A 162 19.17 -11.17 -5.74
N PRO A 163 18.90 -11.90 -6.84
CA PRO A 163 17.62 -12.58 -7.02
C PRO A 163 17.27 -13.50 -5.85
N LEU A 164 15.97 -13.58 -5.52
CA LEU A 164 15.40 -14.64 -4.68
C LEU A 164 15.36 -15.96 -5.47
N ILE A 165 14.98 -15.90 -6.75
CA ILE A 165 14.95 -17.04 -7.67
C ILE A 165 15.51 -16.60 -9.03
N SER A 166 16.63 -17.18 -9.46
CA SER A 166 17.26 -16.93 -10.77
C SER A 166 17.19 -18.13 -11.73
N GLU A 167 16.72 -19.28 -11.26
CA GLU A 167 16.66 -20.53 -12.02
C GLU A 167 15.23 -20.86 -12.43
N SER A 168 15.08 -21.56 -13.56
CA SER A 168 13.78 -22.08 -14.00
C SER A 168 13.55 -23.50 -13.46
N TYR A 169 12.36 -23.76 -12.93
CA TYR A 169 11.99 -25.06 -12.36
C TYR A 169 10.89 -25.70 -13.19
N PHE A 170 11.07 -26.94 -13.65
CA PHE A 170 10.10 -27.66 -14.51
C PHE A 170 9.73 -26.92 -15.81
N GLY A 171 10.55 -25.95 -16.25
CA GLY A 171 10.26 -25.06 -17.38
C GLY A 171 9.62 -23.72 -16.99
N ALA A 172 9.12 -23.57 -15.76
CA ALA A 172 8.59 -22.31 -15.26
C ALA A 172 9.73 -21.29 -15.10
N GLN A 173 9.66 -20.20 -15.85
CA GLN A 173 10.57 -19.07 -15.72
C GLN A 173 10.32 -18.32 -14.39
N PRO A 174 11.36 -17.73 -13.78
CA PRO A 174 11.22 -16.89 -12.59
C PRO A 174 10.62 -15.51 -12.95
N ILE A 175 9.33 -15.50 -13.29
CA ILE A 175 8.50 -14.32 -13.57
C ILE A 175 7.11 -14.49 -12.94
N ASP A 176 6.34 -13.40 -12.89
CA ASP A 176 4.94 -13.34 -12.45
C ASP A 176 4.73 -13.95 -11.06
N ALA A 177 5.41 -13.39 -10.07
CA ALA A 177 5.28 -13.85 -8.69
C ALA A 177 3.94 -13.41 -8.07
N ASP A 178 3.27 -14.33 -7.37
CA ASP A 178 2.18 -14.03 -6.42
C ASP A 178 2.50 -14.57 -5.03
N ILE A 179 2.46 -13.69 -4.02
CA ILE A 179 2.64 -14.06 -2.61
C ILE A 179 1.29 -14.24 -1.92
N PHE A 180 1.08 -15.46 -1.44
CA PHE A 180 -0.09 -15.86 -0.65
C PHE A 180 0.35 -16.28 0.76
N ILE A 181 -0.22 -15.65 1.78
CA ILE A 181 -0.06 -16.05 3.17
C ILE A 181 -1.37 -16.71 3.60
N ASP A 182 -1.29 -17.95 4.07
CA ASP A 182 -2.46 -18.73 4.50
C ASP A 182 -2.82 -18.48 5.97
N ASP A 183 -4.03 -18.88 6.38
CA ASP A 183 -4.56 -18.70 7.74
C ASP A 183 -3.73 -19.44 8.82
N ASP A 184 -2.90 -20.42 8.42
CA ASP A 184 -1.96 -21.14 9.31
C ASP A 184 -0.60 -20.43 9.47
N GLY A 185 -0.42 -19.27 8.81
CA GLY A 185 0.79 -18.46 8.85
C GLY A 185 1.87 -18.86 7.84
N ARG A 186 1.66 -19.93 7.04
CA ARG A 186 2.61 -20.35 6.00
C ARG A 186 2.51 -19.43 4.78
N ASN A 187 3.66 -19.22 4.16
CA ASN A 187 3.84 -18.26 3.08
C ASN A 187 4.17 -19.04 1.81
N TYR A 188 3.44 -18.82 0.72
CA TYR A 188 3.61 -19.52 -0.55
C TYR A 188 3.84 -18.53 -1.68
N LEU A 189 4.93 -18.70 -2.40
CA LEU A 189 5.25 -17.95 -3.60
C LEU A 189 4.87 -18.81 -4.81
N TYR A 190 3.82 -18.38 -5.52
CA TYR A 190 3.45 -18.90 -6.83
C TYR A 190 4.20 -18.10 -7.89
N TYR A 191 4.68 -18.75 -8.94
CA TYR A 191 5.31 -18.05 -10.06
C TYR A 191 5.36 -18.94 -11.31
N GLY A 192 5.69 -18.36 -12.45
CA GLY A 192 5.92 -19.10 -13.69
C GLY A 192 5.19 -18.51 -14.90
N GLY A 193 5.83 -18.60 -16.05
CA GLY A 193 5.23 -18.33 -17.35
C GLY A 193 5.65 -19.35 -18.40
N HIS A 194 5.41 -19.04 -19.68
CA HIS A 194 5.72 -19.93 -20.81
C HIS A 194 5.06 -21.32 -20.70
N SER A 195 3.80 -21.36 -20.26
CA SER A 195 3.01 -22.58 -20.05
C SER A 195 3.44 -23.48 -18.89
N HIS A 196 4.25 -23.00 -17.95
CA HIS A 196 4.63 -23.73 -16.74
C HIS A 196 4.44 -22.87 -15.48
N GLY A 197 3.76 -23.42 -14.48
CA GLY A 197 3.45 -22.76 -13.21
C GLY A 197 3.89 -23.60 -12.01
N VAL A 198 4.54 -22.96 -11.05
CA VAL A 198 5.13 -23.62 -9.86
C VAL A 198 4.73 -22.90 -8.57
N VAL A 199 4.91 -23.59 -7.45
CA VAL A 199 4.79 -23.04 -6.09
C VAL A 199 5.96 -23.47 -5.22
N VAL A 200 6.41 -22.59 -4.34
CA VAL A 200 7.37 -22.90 -3.28
C VAL A 200 6.93 -22.23 -1.96
N GLU A 201 7.17 -22.88 -0.83
CA GLU A 201 6.95 -22.24 0.48
C GLU A 201 8.12 -21.30 0.78
N LEU A 202 7.87 -20.19 1.48
CA LEU A 202 8.92 -19.30 2.01
C LEU A 202 9.03 -19.48 3.53
N ASN A 203 10.24 -19.28 4.07
CA ASN A 203 10.43 -19.13 5.50
C ASN A 203 9.75 -17.86 6.02
N ASP A 204 9.58 -17.75 7.33
CA ASP A 204 8.91 -16.60 7.95
C ASP A 204 9.67 -15.27 7.78
N ASP A 205 10.93 -15.31 7.35
CA ASP A 205 11.70 -14.11 6.96
C ASP A 205 11.19 -13.43 5.67
N MET A 206 10.33 -14.12 4.91
CA MET A 206 9.76 -13.73 3.60
C MET A 206 10.79 -13.55 2.48
N ILE A 207 12.07 -13.91 2.72
CA ILE A 207 13.20 -13.67 1.81
C ILE A 207 14.06 -14.90 1.56
N SER A 208 13.67 -16.07 2.05
CA SER A 208 14.31 -17.35 1.73
C SER A 208 13.31 -18.48 1.48
N LEU A 209 13.66 -19.39 0.56
CA LEU A 209 12.82 -20.53 0.19
C LEU A 209 12.84 -21.61 1.28
N LYS A 210 11.72 -22.34 1.40
CA LYS A 210 11.50 -23.41 2.37
C LYS A 210 11.10 -24.71 1.65
N GLY A 211 12.05 -25.63 1.54
CA GLY A 211 11.84 -26.91 0.87
C GLY A 211 11.88 -26.82 -0.66
N GLU A 212 11.22 -27.77 -1.31
CA GLU A 212 11.28 -27.97 -2.77
C GLU A 212 10.22 -27.16 -3.52
N VAL A 213 10.61 -26.62 -4.69
CA VAL A 213 9.68 -26.07 -5.68
C VAL A 213 8.83 -27.21 -6.25
N LYS A 214 7.53 -26.99 -6.45
CA LYS A 214 6.58 -27.97 -6.98
C LYS A 214 5.89 -27.45 -8.23
N GLU A 215 5.85 -28.28 -9.27
CA GLU A 215 5.01 -28.01 -10.44
C GLU A 215 3.52 -28.17 -10.10
N ILE A 216 2.72 -27.21 -10.54
CA ILE A 216 1.25 -27.19 -10.38
C ILE A 216 0.52 -26.85 -11.68
N THR A 217 1.25 -26.79 -12.81
CA THR A 217 0.81 -26.39 -14.16
C THR A 217 -0.55 -26.99 -14.56
N PRO A 218 -1.63 -26.18 -14.60
CA PRO A 218 -2.91 -26.60 -15.14
C PRO A 218 -2.90 -26.68 -16.67
N LYS A 219 -3.82 -27.45 -17.25
CA LYS A 219 -3.98 -27.50 -18.71
C LYS A 219 -4.38 -26.12 -19.26
N GLY A 220 -3.57 -25.57 -20.16
CA GLY A 220 -3.83 -24.28 -20.81
C GLY A 220 -3.33 -23.07 -20.03
N TYR A 221 -2.51 -23.29 -19.00
CA TYR A 221 -1.74 -22.24 -18.33
C TYR A 221 -0.84 -21.51 -19.34
N VAL A 222 -0.68 -20.20 -19.16
CA VAL A 222 0.35 -19.40 -19.85
C VAL A 222 1.29 -18.78 -18.81
N GLU A 223 0.76 -17.89 -17.96
CA GLU A 223 1.50 -17.14 -16.92
C GLU A 223 0.53 -16.51 -15.89
N ALA A 224 0.96 -15.44 -15.18
CA ALA A 224 0.16 -14.66 -14.23
C ALA A 224 -0.63 -15.48 -13.17
N PRO A 225 0.04 -16.33 -12.36
CA PRO A 225 -0.62 -17.07 -11.30
C PRO A 225 -1.15 -16.12 -10.21
N TRP A 226 -2.31 -16.45 -9.63
CA TRP A 226 -2.88 -15.70 -8.52
C TRP A 226 -3.69 -16.60 -7.59
N MET A 227 -3.42 -16.55 -6.28
CA MET A 227 -4.03 -17.42 -5.29
C MET A 227 -4.96 -16.66 -4.34
N LEU A 228 -6.23 -17.09 -4.30
CA LEU A 228 -7.24 -16.56 -3.37
C LEU A 228 -7.81 -17.67 -2.50
N LYS A 229 -7.96 -17.41 -1.19
CA LYS A 229 -8.74 -18.24 -0.28
C LYS A 229 -10.06 -17.57 0.06
N ARG A 230 -11.18 -18.31 -0.02
CA ARG A 230 -12.51 -17.83 0.37
C ARG A 230 -13.32 -18.95 1.01
N LYS A 231 -13.73 -18.76 2.28
CA LYS A 231 -14.54 -19.72 3.06
C LYS A 231 -13.94 -21.15 3.08
N GLY A 232 -12.62 -21.26 3.24
CA GLY A 232 -11.89 -22.54 3.26
C GLY A 232 -11.63 -23.18 1.90
N VAL A 233 -12.07 -22.55 0.80
CA VAL A 233 -11.78 -23.00 -0.58
C VAL A 233 -10.64 -22.15 -1.14
N TYR A 234 -9.68 -22.81 -1.79
CA TYR A 234 -8.56 -22.18 -2.49
C TYR A 234 -8.89 -22.08 -3.99
N TYR A 235 -8.59 -20.93 -4.59
CA TYR A 235 -8.83 -20.59 -5.98
C TYR A 235 -7.49 -20.22 -6.61
N PHE A 236 -6.93 -21.13 -7.40
CA PHE A 236 -5.78 -20.84 -8.24
C PHE A 236 -6.26 -20.30 -9.59
N MET A 237 -5.94 -19.04 -9.86
CA MET A 237 -6.24 -18.34 -11.11
C MET A 237 -4.95 -18.13 -11.89
N TYR A 238 -5.05 -18.02 -13.22
CA TYR A 238 -3.91 -17.91 -14.14
C TYR A 238 -4.40 -17.40 -15.51
N SER A 239 -3.50 -16.90 -16.35
CA SER A 239 -3.82 -16.50 -17.72
C SER A 239 -3.88 -17.70 -18.67
N THR A 240 -4.76 -17.63 -19.67
CA THR A 240 -4.94 -18.69 -20.68
C THR A 240 -5.06 -18.08 -22.07
N GLY A 241 -4.39 -18.71 -23.05
CA GLY A 241 -4.41 -18.26 -24.44
C GLY A 241 -3.32 -17.22 -24.72
N GLY A 242 -2.27 -17.69 -25.39
CA GLY A 242 -1.11 -16.93 -25.89
C GLY A 242 -0.53 -17.66 -27.09
#